data_AF-A0A4Z0ZA17-F1
#
_entry.id   AF-A0A4Z0ZA17-F1
#
_cell.length_a   1.000
_cell.length_b   1.000
_cell.length_c   1.000
_cell.angle_alpha   90.00
_cell.angle_beta   90.00
_cell.angle_gamma   90.00
#
_symmetry.space_group_name_H-M   'P 1'
#
loop_
_entity.id
_entity.type
_entity.pdbx_description
1 polymer ?
#
loop_
_entity_poly.entity_id
_entity_poly.type
_entity_poly.pdbx_seq_one_letter_code
_entity_poly.pdbx_strand_id
1 'polypeptide(L)'
;MAEKYIIRVTAGSDYDIDNHVLVPVNSHETIKISSDLIDAEVNVRVQNYSGLPRNSPTTSPYFLLDPHATNDDQYSLAIRFKPKRPRKSGRTSPSPGSRPPSRGDPSHNGLSRNDEVPQATSEASSTSDGNDASLGPQNGISGHDLQFGNDFDHPIRDRLPPGFSYAMNIVKWWIDPGLDGDPYADMPHLYGPGLSSFNSIYVGEGEHDPEKGGLYFEEGGDEAGLEARRAIGAPDGAKERKKWALGSDSKDKWVFEYGKTYCVDFFNPYIDFKDFSLRLPGFTLPIMKYWDGQGLRAHNKRSHTLRYVLRNRATGDTYLAILFSLYLKEDVNEDGSLKPAALEATREDKELAMEAGKIAKDDDADGKTKDGVSGGFGDDEVD
;
A
#
# COMPACT_ATOMS: atom_id res chain seq x y z
N MET A 1 23.02 -4.19 17.13
CA MET A 1 22.88 -3.62 15.77
C MET A 1 21.64 -2.75 15.68
N ALA A 2 20.45 -3.24 16.08
CA ALA A 2 19.20 -2.46 16.18
C ALA A 2 19.37 -1.11 16.89
N GLU A 3 20.09 -1.09 18.02
CA GLU A 3 20.31 0.12 18.83
C GLU A 3 21.02 1.29 18.12
N LYS A 4 21.68 1.05 16.98
CA LYS A 4 22.31 2.11 16.16
C LYS A 4 21.30 2.85 15.30
N TYR A 5 20.12 2.28 15.10
CA TYR A 5 19.10 2.81 14.22
C TYR A 5 17.95 3.44 15.01
N ILE A 6 17.24 4.34 14.36
CA ILE A 6 16.02 4.96 14.85
C ILE A 6 14.97 4.92 13.74
N ILE A 7 13.74 4.57 14.11
CA ILE A 7 12.61 4.45 13.18
C ILE A 7 11.96 5.82 13.01
N ARG A 8 11.68 6.23 11.79
CA ARG A 8 10.77 7.32 11.45
C ARG A 8 9.62 6.76 10.65
N VAL A 9 8.39 7.14 10.98
CA VAL A 9 7.20 6.71 10.24
C VAL A 9 6.59 7.90 9.49
N THR A 10 6.41 7.77 8.19
CA THR A 10 5.72 8.77 7.35
C THR A 10 4.62 8.10 6.55
N ALA A 11 3.66 8.88 6.07
CA ALA A 11 2.66 8.37 5.13
C ALA A 11 2.14 9.45 4.19
N GLY A 12 1.70 9.04 3.00
CA GLY A 12 1.13 9.89 1.98
C GLY A 12 0.27 9.10 1.00
N SER A 13 -0.31 9.77 0.00
CA SER A 13 -1.20 9.14 -0.99
C SER A 13 -0.47 8.41 -2.12
N ASP A 14 0.86 8.55 -2.21
CA ASP A 14 1.69 8.01 -3.29
C ASP A 14 3.06 7.56 -2.77
N TYR A 15 3.98 7.23 -3.67
CA TYR A 15 5.34 6.79 -3.33
C TYR A 15 6.33 7.93 -3.08
N ASP A 16 5.97 9.18 -3.40
CA ASP A 16 6.88 10.31 -3.25
C ASP A 16 6.91 10.78 -1.79
N ILE A 17 8.02 10.49 -1.11
CA ILE A 17 8.21 10.79 0.30
C ILE A 17 8.16 12.31 0.60
N ASP A 18 8.39 13.17 -0.39
CA ASP A 18 8.28 14.62 -0.21
C ASP A 18 6.81 15.05 -0.01
N ASN A 19 5.86 14.24 -0.49
CA ASN A 19 4.43 14.44 -0.27
C ASN A 19 3.92 13.79 1.03
N HIS A 20 4.80 13.13 1.80
CA HIS A 20 4.41 12.41 3.00
C HIS A 20 4.47 13.30 4.23
N VAL A 21 3.58 13.01 5.17
CA VAL A 21 3.57 13.64 6.49
C VAL A 21 4.16 12.72 7.55
N LEU A 22 4.74 13.31 8.59
CA LEU A 22 5.25 12.56 9.75
C LEU A 22 4.08 11.99 10.54
N VAL A 23 4.14 10.69 10.86
CA VAL A 23 3.13 10.01 11.66
C VAL A 23 3.46 10.15 13.15
N PRO A 24 2.55 10.65 14.00
CA PRO A 24 2.74 10.70 15.45
C PRO A 24 2.47 9.31 16.04
N VAL A 25 3.46 8.40 15.92
CA VAL A 25 3.30 7.00 16.34
C VAL A 25 2.86 6.90 17.81
N ASN A 26 1.92 5.98 18.06
CA ASN A 26 1.24 5.74 19.34
C ASN A 26 0.37 6.89 19.88
N SER A 27 0.31 8.03 19.19
CA SER A 27 -0.69 9.07 19.49
C SER A 27 -2.10 8.59 19.10
N HIS A 28 -3.10 9.09 19.81
CA HIS A 28 -4.49 8.96 19.38
C HIS A 28 -4.81 9.89 18.20
N GLU A 29 -4.03 10.94 17.98
CA GLU A 29 -4.23 11.86 16.85
C GLU A 29 -3.97 11.16 15.52
N THR A 30 -4.91 11.31 14.59
CA THR A 30 -4.77 10.79 13.22
C THR A 30 -4.00 11.78 12.35
N ILE A 31 -3.23 11.26 11.40
CA ILE A 31 -2.86 12.06 10.22
C ILE A 31 -3.98 11.98 9.19
N LYS A 32 -4.13 13.03 8.39
CA LYS A 32 -5.10 13.09 7.28
C LYS A 32 -4.37 13.10 5.95
N ILE A 33 -4.81 12.23 5.04
CA ILE A 33 -4.27 12.11 3.69
C ILE A 33 -5.45 12.28 2.73
N SER A 34 -5.30 13.17 1.76
CA SER A 34 -6.34 13.42 0.75
C SER A 34 -5.71 13.54 -0.62
N SER A 35 -6.32 12.87 -1.61
CA SER A 35 -5.95 12.97 -3.02
C SER A 35 -7.21 12.98 -3.89
N ASP A 36 -7.05 13.00 -5.21
CA ASP A 36 -8.17 12.81 -6.14
C ASP A 36 -8.83 11.43 -6.04
N LEU A 37 -8.17 10.46 -5.39
CA LEU A 37 -8.59 9.06 -5.34
C LEU A 37 -9.07 8.61 -3.96
N ILE A 38 -8.71 9.31 -2.87
CA ILE A 38 -9.08 8.90 -1.51
C ILE A 38 -9.12 10.10 -0.54
N ASP A 39 -9.94 10.00 0.49
CA ASP A 39 -9.72 10.66 1.79
C ASP A 39 -9.42 9.57 2.81
N ALA A 40 -8.35 9.72 3.60
CA ALA A 40 -7.93 8.74 4.58
C ALA A 40 -7.45 9.41 5.87
N GLU A 41 -7.70 8.72 6.99
CA GLU A 41 -7.13 9.01 8.30
C GLU A 41 -6.40 7.77 8.81
N VAL A 42 -5.23 7.99 9.41
CA VAL A 42 -4.35 6.89 9.82
C VAL A 42 -3.85 7.08 11.25
N ASN A 43 -3.94 6.01 12.06
CA ASN A 43 -3.13 5.84 13.25
C ASN A 43 -2.14 4.69 13.02
N VAL A 44 -0.89 4.90 13.43
CA VAL A 44 0.13 3.84 13.49
C VAL A 44 0.52 3.62 14.94
N ARG A 45 0.48 2.37 15.37
CA ARG A 45 0.77 1.96 16.74
C ARG A 45 1.84 0.88 16.72
N VAL A 46 2.81 0.99 17.62
CA VAL A 46 3.95 0.09 17.72
C VAL A 46 4.27 -0.14 19.19
N GLN A 47 4.31 -1.40 19.63
CA GLN A 47 4.77 -1.74 20.97
C GLN A 47 6.27 -1.47 21.12
N ASN A 48 6.68 -1.06 22.31
CA ASN A 48 8.08 -0.75 22.64
C ASN A 48 8.74 0.25 21.68
N TYR A 49 7.96 1.22 21.19
CA TYR A 49 8.42 2.20 20.22
C TYR A 49 9.54 3.07 20.78
N SER A 50 10.62 3.23 20.01
CA SER A 50 11.75 4.11 20.32
C SER A 50 12.23 4.80 19.04
N GLY A 51 11.31 5.56 18.41
CA GLY A 51 11.53 6.21 17.13
C GLY A 51 11.36 7.72 17.15
N LEU A 52 10.95 8.26 16.00
CA LEU A 52 10.68 9.67 15.75
C LEU A 52 9.17 9.88 15.49
N PRO A 53 8.53 10.90 16.09
CA PRO A 53 9.08 11.88 17.03
C PRO A 53 9.64 11.27 18.32
N ARG A 54 10.71 11.86 18.89
CA ARG A 54 11.38 11.31 20.10
C ARG A 54 10.47 11.27 21.34
N ASN A 55 9.46 12.13 21.37
CA ASN A 55 8.46 12.21 22.44
C ASN A 55 7.23 11.33 22.17
N SER A 56 7.21 10.52 21.12
CA SER A 56 6.15 9.53 20.91
C SER A 56 6.07 8.57 22.10
N PRO A 57 4.85 8.21 22.55
CA PRO A 57 4.68 7.19 23.57
C PRO A 57 5.34 5.88 23.14
N THR A 58 5.88 5.12 24.10
CA THR A 58 6.51 3.82 23.83
C THR A 58 5.48 2.73 23.51
N THR A 59 4.21 2.93 23.86
CA THR A 59 3.11 2.01 23.57
C THR A 59 1.79 2.79 23.47
N SER A 60 0.72 2.12 23.04
CA SER A 60 -0.63 2.67 22.91
C SER A 60 -1.63 1.90 23.78
N PRO A 61 -2.65 2.55 24.39
CA PRO A 61 -3.73 1.87 25.11
C PRO A 61 -4.44 0.79 24.28
N TYR A 62 -4.44 0.92 22.95
CA TYR A 62 -4.93 -0.07 22.00
C TYR A 62 -4.45 -1.50 22.30
N PHE A 63 -3.17 -1.68 22.68
CA PHE A 63 -2.60 -3.00 22.95
C PHE A 63 -3.08 -3.64 24.25
N LEU A 64 -3.79 -2.89 25.10
CA LEU A 64 -4.42 -3.41 26.32
C LEU A 64 -5.83 -3.94 26.08
N LEU A 65 -6.42 -3.65 24.90
CA LEU A 65 -7.75 -4.09 24.54
C LEU A 65 -7.69 -5.50 23.97
N ASP A 66 -8.73 -6.30 24.21
CA ASP A 66 -8.89 -7.56 23.49
C ASP A 66 -9.37 -7.29 22.05
N PRO A 67 -8.95 -8.10 21.07
CA PRO A 67 -8.10 -9.28 21.23
C PRO A 67 -6.58 -8.97 21.24
N HIS A 68 -6.16 -7.71 21.14
CA HIS A 68 -4.75 -7.32 20.97
C HIS A 68 -3.87 -7.71 22.14
N ALA A 69 -4.37 -7.57 23.37
CA ALA A 69 -3.68 -7.99 24.58
C ALA A 69 -3.44 -9.51 24.60
N THR A 70 -4.49 -10.28 24.27
CA THR A 70 -4.42 -11.75 24.22
C THR A 70 -3.55 -12.25 23.07
N ASN A 71 -3.55 -11.57 21.93
CA ASN A 71 -2.77 -11.93 20.75
C ASN A 71 -1.29 -11.52 20.84
N ASP A 72 -0.94 -10.65 21.80
CA ASP A 72 0.37 -9.99 21.90
C ASP A 72 0.73 -9.23 20.60
N ASP A 73 -0.25 -8.51 20.04
CA ASP A 73 -0.06 -7.75 18.81
C ASP A 73 1.05 -6.70 18.99
N GLN A 74 2.02 -6.66 18.07
CA GLN A 74 3.19 -5.80 18.19
C GLN A 74 3.04 -4.46 17.46
N TYR A 75 2.15 -4.39 16.48
CA TYR A 75 1.81 -3.16 15.78
C TYR A 75 0.39 -3.19 15.21
N SER A 76 -0.15 -2.01 14.90
CA SER A 76 -1.43 -1.81 14.21
C SER A 76 -1.32 -0.65 13.21
N LEU A 77 -1.97 -0.82 12.06
CA LEU A 77 -2.20 0.20 11.04
C LEU A 77 -3.72 0.37 10.90
N ALA A 78 -4.29 1.28 11.68
CA ALA A 78 -5.72 1.58 11.61
C ALA A 78 -5.96 2.70 10.60
N ILE A 79 -6.80 2.42 9.61
CA ILE A 79 -7.08 3.30 8.48
C ILE A 79 -8.59 3.47 8.35
N ARG A 80 -9.07 4.71 8.46
CA ARG A 80 -10.41 5.09 8.03
C ARG A 80 -10.30 5.76 6.68
N PHE A 81 -11.00 5.27 5.66
CA PHE A 81 -10.89 5.83 4.31
C PHE A 81 -12.20 5.86 3.54
N LYS A 82 -12.23 6.76 2.56
CA LYS A 82 -13.33 6.98 1.63
C LYS A 82 -12.77 7.04 0.21
N PRO A 83 -12.91 5.97 -0.59
CA PRO A 83 -12.42 5.97 -1.96
C PRO A 83 -13.25 6.96 -2.80
N LYS A 84 -12.59 7.68 -3.71
CA LYS A 84 -13.21 8.64 -4.60
C LYS A 84 -13.22 8.09 -6.01
N ARG A 85 -14.29 8.40 -6.75
CA ARG A 85 -14.39 8.01 -8.15
C ARG A 85 -13.27 8.70 -8.94
N PRO A 86 -12.39 7.96 -9.63
CA PRO A 86 -11.37 8.56 -10.48
C PRO A 86 -12.01 9.49 -11.49
N ARG A 87 -11.44 10.68 -11.69
CA ARG A 87 -11.88 11.56 -12.77
C ARG A 87 -11.66 10.82 -14.10
N LYS A 88 -12.63 10.87 -15.02
CA LYS A 88 -12.45 10.37 -16.38
C LYS A 88 -11.36 11.20 -17.06
N SER A 89 -10.09 10.85 -16.84
CA SER A 89 -9.00 11.36 -17.66
C SER A 89 -9.18 10.74 -19.04
N GLY A 90 -9.02 11.54 -20.10
CA GLY A 90 -9.07 11.09 -21.49
C GLY A 90 -7.87 10.19 -21.87
N ARG A 91 -7.47 9.26 -20.99
CA ARG A 91 -6.52 8.20 -21.32
C ARG A 91 -7.21 7.26 -22.30
N THR A 92 -6.97 7.50 -23.58
CA THR A 92 -7.24 6.55 -24.67
C THR A 92 -6.73 5.18 -24.25
N SER A 93 -7.66 4.25 -24.08
CA SER A 93 -7.35 2.83 -23.93
C SER A 93 -6.49 2.41 -25.13
N PRO A 94 -5.40 1.64 -24.94
CA PRO A 94 -4.70 1.03 -26.06
C PRO A 94 -5.70 0.17 -26.82
N SER A 95 -5.85 0.40 -28.12
CA SER A 95 -6.73 -0.41 -28.96
C SER A 95 -6.33 -1.89 -28.88
N PRO A 96 -7.29 -2.83 -28.77
CA PRO A 96 -6.99 -4.25 -28.80
C PRO A 96 -6.57 -4.64 -30.22
N GLY A 97 -5.28 -4.56 -30.50
CA GLY A 97 -4.77 -4.74 -31.86
C GLY A 97 -3.25 -4.76 -31.94
N SER A 98 -2.58 -5.56 -31.13
CA SER A 98 -1.17 -5.91 -31.34
C SER A 98 -0.89 -7.27 -30.71
N ARG A 99 -1.21 -8.32 -31.45
CA ARG A 99 -0.78 -9.70 -31.14
C ARG A 99 0.73 -9.77 -31.46
N PRO A 100 1.58 -10.31 -30.57
CA PRO A 100 3.01 -10.44 -30.84
C PRO A 100 3.26 -11.45 -31.98
N PRO A 101 4.32 -11.28 -32.79
CA PRO A 101 4.56 -12.13 -33.95
C PRO A 101 4.98 -13.53 -33.49
N SER A 102 4.21 -14.55 -33.88
CA SER A 102 4.56 -15.95 -33.73
C SER A 102 5.70 -16.31 -34.69
N ARG A 103 6.80 -16.84 -34.13
CA ARG A 103 7.88 -17.50 -34.88
C ARG A 103 7.31 -18.62 -35.74
N GLY A 104 7.72 -18.66 -37.00
CA GLY A 104 7.25 -19.62 -38.00
C GLY A 104 7.82 -21.03 -37.85
N ASP A 105 7.11 -21.97 -38.44
CA ASP A 105 7.65 -23.22 -38.99
C ASP A 105 6.80 -23.59 -40.23
N PRO A 106 7.37 -24.18 -41.31
CA PRO A 106 6.75 -24.17 -42.63
C PRO A 106 5.92 -25.43 -42.96
N SER A 107 4.83 -25.17 -43.68
CA SER A 107 4.20 -25.98 -44.74
C SER A 107 3.92 -27.48 -44.54
N HIS A 108 2.63 -27.86 -44.65
CA HIS A 108 2.21 -28.81 -45.68
C HIS A 108 0.70 -28.71 -46.03
N ASN A 109 0.45 -28.86 -47.33
CA ASN A 109 -0.79 -28.90 -48.12
C ASN A 109 -2.09 -29.44 -47.47
N GLY A 110 -3.21 -28.85 -47.91
CA GLY A 110 -4.17 -29.61 -48.74
C GLY A 110 -5.64 -29.65 -48.32
N LEU A 111 -6.47 -29.05 -49.19
CA LEU A 111 -7.82 -29.46 -49.60
C LEU A 111 -9.06 -28.86 -48.90
N SER A 112 -9.93 -28.38 -49.80
CA SER A 112 -11.22 -27.72 -49.66
C SER A 112 -12.29 -28.52 -48.91
N ARG A 113 -13.29 -27.80 -48.37
CA ARG A 113 -14.70 -27.96 -48.74
C ARG A 113 -15.58 -26.83 -48.21
N ASN A 114 -16.55 -26.48 -49.05
CA ASN A 114 -17.66 -25.55 -48.82
C ASN A 114 -18.56 -26.03 -47.67
N ASP A 115 -19.29 -25.14 -47.02
CA ASP A 115 -20.76 -25.06 -47.17
C ASP A 115 -21.38 -23.94 -46.29
N GLU A 116 -22.15 -23.12 -46.99
CA GLU A 116 -23.42 -22.47 -46.66
C GLU A 116 -23.74 -21.92 -45.26
N VAL A 117 -24.02 -20.60 -45.28
CA VAL A 117 -24.82 -19.82 -44.31
C VAL A 117 -26.31 -20.20 -44.51
N PRO A 118 -27.17 -20.08 -43.47
CA PRO A 118 -28.03 -18.91 -43.49
C PRO A 118 -28.21 -18.19 -42.15
N GLN A 119 -28.39 -16.89 -42.33
CA GLN A 119 -28.66 -15.79 -41.42
C GLN A 119 -30.10 -15.88 -40.87
N ALA A 120 -30.26 -15.70 -39.56
CA ALA A 120 -31.57 -15.45 -38.94
C ALA A 120 -31.52 -14.12 -38.18
N THR A 121 -32.34 -13.19 -38.68
CA THR A 121 -32.66 -11.88 -38.13
C THR A 121 -33.79 -12.00 -37.11
N SER A 122 -33.67 -11.35 -35.95
CA SER A 122 -34.81 -10.72 -35.24
C SER A 122 -34.26 -9.91 -34.06
N GLU A 123 -34.31 -8.59 -34.14
CA GLU A 123 -35.37 -7.73 -33.59
C GLU A 123 -34.97 -7.15 -32.24
N ALA A 124 -34.63 -5.86 -32.29
CA ALA A 124 -34.51 -5.00 -31.14
C ALA A 124 -35.87 -4.85 -30.47
N SER A 125 -35.94 -5.15 -29.18
CA SER A 125 -36.99 -4.67 -28.30
C SER A 125 -36.35 -3.78 -27.24
N SER A 126 -36.71 -2.51 -27.31
CA SER A 126 -36.48 -1.51 -26.29
C SER A 126 -37.35 -1.81 -25.08
N THR A 127 -36.75 -1.95 -23.92
CA THR A 127 -37.44 -1.78 -22.64
C THR A 127 -36.64 -0.83 -21.78
N SER A 128 -37.32 0.25 -21.41
CA SER A 128 -37.10 1.05 -20.22
C SER A 128 -36.76 0.19 -19.02
N ASP A 129 -35.82 0.64 -18.18
CA ASP A 129 -35.84 0.51 -16.73
C ASP A 129 -34.74 1.43 -16.19
N GLY A 130 -35.03 2.32 -15.26
CA GLY A 130 -35.19 1.92 -13.86
C GLY A 130 -33.83 2.18 -13.21
N ASN A 131 -33.77 3.17 -12.33
CA ASN A 131 -32.56 3.55 -11.61
C ASN A 131 -32.24 2.49 -10.56
N ASP A 132 -31.91 1.28 -11.02
CA ASP A 132 -31.26 0.25 -10.21
C ASP A 132 -29.81 0.71 -10.08
N ALA A 133 -29.46 1.20 -8.89
CA ALA A 133 -28.08 1.47 -8.52
C ALA A 133 -27.35 0.13 -8.41
N SER A 134 -27.11 -0.51 -9.56
CA SER A 134 -26.40 -1.77 -9.67
C SER A 134 -25.06 -1.64 -8.93
N LEU A 135 -24.82 -2.56 -7.99
CA LEU A 135 -23.55 -2.77 -7.29
C LEU A 135 -22.50 -3.34 -8.26
N GLY A 136 -22.30 -2.68 -9.39
CA GLY A 136 -21.32 -3.06 -10.41
C GLY A 136 -19.95 -2.43 -10.14
N PRO A 137 -18.88 -2.97 -10.74
CA PRO A 137 -17.52 -2.44 -10.64
C PRO A 137 -17.40 -0.95 -11.03
N GLN A 138 -18.35 -0.41 -11.79
CA GLN A 138 -18.42 1.04 -12.09
C GLN A 138 -18.62 1.95 -10.86
N ASN A 139 -19.08 1.40 -9.74
CA ASN A 139 -19.46 2.17 -8.55
C ASN A 139 -18.46 2.07 -7.40
N GLY A 140 -17.34 1.36 -7.57
CA GLY A 140 -16.30 1.26 -6.54
C GLY A 140 -15.07 0.48 -7.00
N ILE A 141 -14.35 -0.06 -6.04
CA ILE A 141 -13.17 -0.91 -6.24
C ILE A 141 -13.59 -2.35 -5.93
N SER A 142 -13.33 -3.29 -6.84
CA SER A 142 -13.65 -4.70 -6.65
C SER A 142 -12.94 -5.29 -5.43
N GLY A 143 -13.58 -6.25 -4.75
CA GLY A 143 -12.96 -7.05 -3.70
C GLY A 143 -11.73 -7.85 -4.16
N HIS A 144 -11.56 -8.04 -5.47
CA HIS A 144 -10.34 -8.61 -6.07
C HIS A 144 -9.20 -7.60 -6.23
N ASP A 145 -9.52 -6.32 -6.34
CA ASP A 145 -8.60 -5.29 -6.84
C ASP A 145 -8.06 -4.38 -5.75
N LEU A 146 -8.81 -4.14 -4.66
CA LEU A 146 -8.25 -3.43 -3.53
C LEU A 146 -7.23 -4.33 -2.84
N GLN A 147 -5.95 -3.99 -2.93
CA GLN A 147 -4.85 -4.73 -2.31
C GLN A 147 -4.21 -3.93 -1.20
N PHE A 148 -3.77 -4.65 -0.17
CA PHE A 148 -2.93 -4.12 0.90
C PHE A 148 -1.73 -5.05 1.12
N GLY A 149 -0.57 -4.47 1.41
CA GLY A 149 0.63 -5.24 1.68
C GLY A 149 1.91 -4.46 1.45
N ASN A 150 3.02 -5.16 1.23
CA ASN A 150 4.35 -4.59 1.16
C ASN A 150 4.93 -4.70 -0.25
N ASP A 151 5.78 -3.75 -0.63
CA ASP A 151 6.58 -3.83 -1.85
C ASP A 151 7.92 -3.11 -1.72
N PHE A 152 8.78 -3.35 -2.71
CA PHE A 152 10.12 -2.80 -2.80
C PHE A 152 10.37 -2.25 -4.21
N ASP A 153 11.27 -1.28 -4.32
CA ASP A 153 11.62 -0.62 -5.60
C ASP A 153 12.86 -1.22 -6.25
N HIS A 154 13.46 -2.21 -5.59
CA HIS A 154 14.70 -2.83 -6.01
C HIS A 154 14.80 -4.28 -5.50
N PRO A 155 15.63 -5.12 -6.15
CA PRO A 155 15.78 -6.51 -5.74
C PRO A 155 16.33 -6.63 -4.30
N ILE A 156 15.68 -7.47 -3.49
CA ILE A 156 16.13 -7.80 -2.13
C ILE A 156 16.70 -9.21 -2.00
N ARG A 157 16.70 -10.00 -3.08
CA ARG A 157 17.10 -11.43 -3.09
C ARG A 157 18.47 -11.71 -2.45
N ASP A 158 19.44 -10.82 -2.61
CA ASP A 158 20.78 -10.96 -2.03
C ASP A 158 20.82 -10.66 -0.51
N ARG A 159 19.72 -10.15 0.05
CA ARG A 159 19.53 -9.78 1.46
C ARG A 159 18.54 -10.70 2.17
N LEU A 160 18.00 -11.69 1.48
CA LEU A 160 17.11 -12.66 2.09
C LEU A 160 17.95 -13.70 2.87
N PRO A 161 17.52 -14.09 4.08
CA PRO A 161 18.18 -15.15 4.83
C PRO A 161 18.12 -16.49 4.07
N PRO A 162 19.11 -17.38 4.28
CA PRO A 162 18.97 -18.77 3.83
C PRO A 162 17.67 -19.38 4.35
N GLY A 163 16.89 -19.99 3.45
CA GLY A 163 15.59 -20.57 3.81
C GLY A 163 14.41 -19.58 3.83
N PHE A 164 14.54 -18.36 3.29
CA PHE A 164 13.42 -17.41 3.22
C PHE A 164 12.18 -17.97 2.52
N SER A 165 12.33 -18.84 1.51
CA SER A 165 11.19 -19.54 0.88
C SER A 165 10.37 -20.37 1.89
N TYR A 166 10.99 -20.90 2.94
CA TYR A 166 10.27 -21.59 4.03
C TYR A 166 9.47 -20.60 4.89
N ALA A 167 10.03 -19.42 5.19
CA ALA A 167 9.29 -18.34 5.88
C ALA A 167 8.09 -17.86 5.05
N MET A 168 8.25 -17.71 3.73
CA MET A 168 7.14 -17.39 2.83
C MET A 168 6.05 -18.45 2.83
N ASN A 169 6.42 -19.72 2.88
CA ASN A 169 5.45 -20.80 3.01
C ASN A 169 4.70 -20.71 4.35
N ILE A 170 5.37 -20.46 5.48
CA ILE A 170 4.66 -20.27 6.77
C ILE A 170 3.67 -19.11 6.69
N VAL A 171 4.06 -17.98 6.10
CA VAL A 171 3.20 -16.81 5.94
C VAL A 171 1.95 -17.14 5.12
N LYS A 172 2.11 -17.77 3.94
CA LYS A 172 0.97 -18.15 3.09
C LYS A 172 0.10 -19.25 3.69
N TRP A 173 0.70 -20.24 4.36
CA TRP A 173 -0.05 -21.39 4.89
C TRP A 173 -0.75 -21.10 6.22
N TRP A 174 -0.18 -20.23 7.06
CA TRP A 174 -0.61 -20.10 8.46
C TRP A 174 -1.09 -18.70 8.83
N ILE A 175 -0.63 -17.65 8.15
CA ILE A 175 -0.92 -16.26 8.52
C ILE A 175 -2.00 -15.66 7.60
N ASP A 176 -1.75 -15.67 6.28
CA ASP A 176 -2.72 -15.17 5.31
C ASP A 176 -2.59 -15.93 3.97
N PRO A 177 -3.51 -16.86 3.69
CA PRO A 177 -3.57 -17.61 2.43
C PRO A 177 -3.87 -16.76 1.19
N GLY A 178 -4.39 -15.55 1.38
CA GLY A 178 -4.69 -14.61 0.29
C GLY A 178 -3.47 -13.85 -0.21
N LEU A 179 -2.31 -13.98 0.45
CA LEU A 179 -1.08 -13.27 0.07
C LEU A 179 -0.47 -13.82 -1.22
N ASP A 180 -0.34 -12.94 -2.19
CA ASP A 180 0.44 -13.09 -3.41
C ASP A 180 1.75 -12.31 -3.31
N GLY A 181 2.80 -12.80 -3.94
CA GLY A 181 4.09 -12.14 -3.87
C GLY A 181 5.28 -13.03 -4.19
N ASP A 182 6.32 -12.38 -4.69
CA ASP A 182 7.62 -12.95 -4.99
C ASP A 182 8.73 -12.10 -4.37
N PRO A 183 9.38 -12.56 -3.28
CA PRO A 183 10.48 -11.84 -2.65
C PRO A 183 11.79 -11.89 -3.47
N TYR A 184 11.87 -12.76 -4.49
CA TYR A 184 13.05 -12.91 -5.35
C TYR A 184 12.98 -12.09 -6.65
N ALA A 185 11.84 -11.45 -6.92
CA ALA A 185 11.65 -10.60 -8.09
C ALA A 185 12.56 -9.37 -8.06
N ASP A 186 12.72 -8.71 -9.21
CA ASP A 186 13.45 -7.45 -9.29
C ASP A 186 12.68 -6.28 -8.65
N MET A 187 11.35 -6.37 -8.63
CA MET A 187 10.45 -5.54 -7.82
C MET A 187 9.65 -6.45 -6.87
N PRO A 188 10.26 -6.85 -5.74
CA PRO A 188 9.61 -7.74 -4.78
C PRO A 188 8.34 -7.12 -4.21
N HIS A 189 7.34 -7.95 -3.98
CA HIS A 189 6.10 -7.55 -3.31
C HIS A 189 5.48 -8.71 -2.55
N LEU A 190 4.60 -8.35 -1.62
CA LEU A 190 3.74 -9.22 -0.86
C LEU A 190 2.41 -8.52 -0.63
N TYR A 191 1.43 -8.76 -1.50
CA TYR A 191 0.11 -8.14 -1.48
C TYR A 191 -0.98 -9.18 -1.26
N GLY A 192 -2.01 -8.84 -0.51
CA GLY A 192 -3.24 -9.62 -0.47
C GLY A 192 -4.47 -8.76 -0.77
N PRO A 193 -5.59 -9.36 -1.21
CA PRO A 193 -6.86 -8.67 -1.31
C PRO A 193 -7.23 -8.09 0.06
N GLY A 194 -7.55 -6.80 0.14
CA GLY A 194 -7.85 -6.11 1.40
C GLY A 194 -8.97 -6.82 2.18
N LEU A 195 -9.97 -7.35 1.46
CA LEU A 195 -11.09 -8.08 2.04
C LEU A 195 -10.67 -9.34 2.82
N SER A 196 -9.54 -9.98 2.50
CA SER A 196 -8.98 -11.12 3.24
C SER A 196 -7.80 -10.76 4.14
N SER A 197 -7.07 -9.68 3.84
CA SER A 197 -5.83 -9.34 4.54
C SER A 197 -6.03 -8.48 5.78
N PHE A 198 -6.95 -7.52 5.76
CA PHE A 198 -7.26 -6.72 6.95
C PHE A 198 -7.81 -7.60 8.07
N ASN A 199 -7.37 -7.36 9.30
CA ASN A 199 -7.81 -8.11 10.48
C ASN A 199 -9.26 -7.77 10.85
N SER A 200 -9.63 -6.50 10.75
CA SER A 200 -11.00 -6.01 10.96
C SER A 200 -11.44 -5.14 9.79
N ILE A 201 -12.71 -5.26 9.38
CA ILE A 201 -13.36 -4.32 8.45
C ILE A 201 -14.68 -3.84 9.06
N TYR A 202 -14.81 -2.53 9.19
CA TYR A 202 -16.03 -1.83 9.58
C TYR A 202 -16.54 -0.97 8.42
N VAL A 203 -17.81 -1.10 8.06
CA VAL A 203 -18.45 -0.31 6.99
C VAL A 203 -19.26 0.82 7.63
N GLY A 204 -18.80 2.06 7.47
CA GLY A 204 -19.36 3.25 8.13
C GLY A 204 -18.28 4.19 8.66
N GLU A 205 -18.68 5.21 9.42
CA GLU A 205 -17.78 6.27 9.90
C GLU A 205 -16.76 5.80 10.96
N GLY A 206 -17.11 4.74 11.71
CA GLY A 206 -16.31 4.22 12.82
C GLY A 206 -16.17 5.20 13.99
N GLU A 207 -15.42 4.79 15.01
CA GLU A 207 -15.15 5.59 16.21
C GLU A 207 -13.70 6.10 16.22
N HIS A 208 -13.53 7.32 16.75
CA HIS A 208 -12.24 7.82 17.22
C HIS A 208 -12.33 8.00 18.73
N ASP A 209 -11.56 7.21 19.46
CA ASP A 209 -11.58 7.16 20.92
C ASP A 209 -10.14 7.34 21.44
N PRO A 210 -9.81 8.52 22.00
CA PRO A 210 -8.50 8.77 22.59
C PRO A 210 -8.08 7.80 23.68
N GLU A 211 -9.02 7.26 24.47
CA GLU A 211 -8.74 6.32 25.56
C GLU A 211 -8.36 4.94 25.02
N LYS A 212 -8.83 4.60 23.82
CA LYS A 212 -8.45 3.39 23.07
C LYS A 212 -7.28 3.61 22.11
N GLY A 213 -6.69 4.81 22.10
CA GLY A 213 -5.54 5.14 21.26
C GLY A 213 -5.89 5.59 19.84
N GLY A 214 -7.05 6.22 19.63
CA GLY A 214 -7.44 6.87 18.37
C GLY A 214 -8.51 6.10 17.61
N LEU A 215 -8.31 5.86 16.31
CA LEU A 215 -9.21 5.05 15.49
C LEU A 215 -9.31 3.63 16.03
N TYR A 216 -10.49 3.23 16.48
CA TYR A 216 -10.77 1.90 16.96
C TYR A 216 -12.12 1.44 16.40
N PHE A 217 -12.15 0.22 15.85
CA PHE A 217 -13.37 -0.34 15.29
C PHE A 217 -13.29 -1.87 15.29
N GLU A 218 -14.40 -2.49 15.62
CA GLU A 218 -14.59 -3.93 15.54
C GLU A 218 -15.14 -4.32 14.16
N GLU A 219 -15.07 -5.60 13.80
CA GLU A 219 -15.64 -6.08 12.54
C GLU A 219 -17.15 -5.77 12.48
N GLY A 220 -17.63 -5.27 11.34
CA GLY A 220 -19.05 -5.01 11.13
C GLY A 220 -19.31 -3.75 10.34
N GLY A 221 -20.14 -2.87 10.88
CA GLY A 221 -20.52 -1.59 10.29
C GLY A 221 -21.54 -0.85 11.15
N ASP A 222 -21.93 0.34 10.70
CA ASP A 222 -23.14 1.01 11.18
C ASP A 222 -24.38 0.24 10.70
N GLU A 223 -25.60 0.73 11.01
CA GLU A 223 -26.84 0.04 10.63
C GLU A 223 -26.90 -0.28 9.12
N ALA A 224 -26.56 0.70 8.27
CA ALA A 224 -26.54 0.52 6.82
C ALA A 224 -25.37 -0.37 6.35
N GLY A 225 -24.21 -0.25 6.99
CA GLY A 225 -23.05 -1.09 6.73
C GLY A 225 -23.31 -2.56 7.04
N LEU A 226 -23.94 -2.87 8.18
CA LEU A 226 -24.34 -4.22 8.55
C LEU A 226 -25.39 -4.80 7.61
N GLU A 227 -26.38 -4.01 7.22
CA GLU A 227 -27.38 -4.43 6.23
C GLU A 227 -26.72 -4.78 4.88
N ALA A 228 -25.85 -3.91 4.37
CA ALA A 228 -25.13 -4.14 3.12
C ALA A 228 -24.25 -5.40 3.18
N ARG A 229 -23.58 -5.65 4.31
CA ARG A 229 -22.79 -6.87 4.53
C ARG A 229 -23.65 -8.13 4.52
N ARG A 230 -24.79 -8.11 5.23
CA ARG A 230 -25.72 -9.25 5.30
C ARG A 230 -26.33 -9.56 3.93
N ALA A 231 -26.66 -8.54 3.14
CA ALA A 231 -27.25 -8.70 1.81
C ALA A 231 -26.37 -9.53 0.85
N ILE A 232 -25.04 -9.46 1.01
CA ILE A 232 -24.08 -10.23 0.20
C ILE A 232 -23.56 -11.50 0.90
N GLY A 233 -24.06 -11.78 2.11
CA GLY A 233 -23.66 -12.94 2.93
C GLY A 233 -22.26 -12.82 3.52
N ALA A 234 -21.75 -11.61 3.74
CA ALA A 234 -20.49 -11.40 4.46
C ALA A 234 -20.68 -11.78 5.94
N PRO A 235 -19.81 -12.62 6.53
CA PRO A 235 -19.90 -12.98 7.93
C PRO A 235 -19.76 -11.77 8.88
N ASP A 236 -20.40 -11.84 10.05
CA ASP A 236 -20.31 -10.80 11.08
C ASP A 236 -18.95 -10.83 11.83
N GLY A 237 -18.33 -12.01 11.94
CA GLY A 237 -17.06 -12.19 12.64
C GLY A 237 -15.83 -12.00 11.73
N ALA A 238 -14.77 -11.38 12.28
CA ALA A 238 -13.53 -11.08 11.56
C ALA A 238 -12.87 -12.32 10.96
N LYS A 239 -12.73 -13.39 11.75
CA LYS A 239 -12.08 -14.64 11.34
C LYS A 239 -12.87 -15.33 10.23
N GLU A 240 -14.19 -15.37 10.37
CA GLU A 240 -15.11 -15.93 9.40
C GLU A 240 -15.09 -15.13 8.10
N ARG A 241 -15.09 -13.79 8.18
CA ARG A 241 -14.97 -12.90 7.00
C ARG A 241 -13.66 -13.15 6.27
N LYS A 242 -12.51 -13.18 6.96
CA LYS A 242 -11.21 -13.45 6.32
C LYS A 242 -11.22 -14.79 5.58
N LYS A 243 -11.77 -15.85 6.19
CA LYS A 243 -11.91 -17.16 5.55
C LYS A 243 -12.86 -17.14 4.35
N TRP A 244 -14.03 -16.50 4.49
CA TRP A 244 -15.02 -16.33 3.43
C TRP A 244 -14.43 -15.57 2.23
N ALA A 245 -13.64 -14.53 2.50
CA ALA A 245 -12.96 -13.70 1.52
C ALA A 245 -11.86 -14.41 0.72
N LEU A 246 -11.43 -15.62 1.12
CA LEU A 246 -10.49 -16.41 0.32
C LEU A 246 -11.12 -16.91 -0.99
N GLY A 247 -12.44 -17.13 -1.02
CA GLY A 247 -13.17 -17.52 -2.23
C GLY A 247 -13.19 -16.43 -3.30
N SER A 248 -13.39 -16.81 -4.57
CA SER A 248 -13.64 -15.83 -5.64
C SER A 248 -15.04 -15.23 -5.49
N ASP A 249 -16.05 -16.08 -5.27
CA ASP A 249 -17.47 -15.70 -5.19
C ASP A 249 -17.76 -14.60 -4.15
N SER A 250 -17.01 -14.56 -3.05
CA SER A 250 -17.14 -13.53 -2.03
C SER A 250 -16.56 -12.19 -2.49
N LYS A 251 -15.39 -12.23 -3.15
CA LYS A 251 -14.77 -11.04 -3.74
C LYS A 251 -15.59 -10.49 -4.91
N ASP A 252 -16.23 -11.36 -5.69
CA ASP A 252 -17.14 -10.96 -6.78
C ASP A 252 -18.36 -10.19 -6.26
N LYS A 253 -18.77 -10.44 -5.01
CA LYS A 253 -19.91 -9.78 -4.35
C LYS A 253 -19.54 -8.53 -3.57
N TRP A 254 -18.25 -8.31 -3.30
CA TRP A 254 -17.80 -7.18 -2.47
C TRP A 254 -17.28 -6.04 -3.33
N VAL A 255 -17.79 -4.84 -3.08
CA VAL A 255 -17.32 -3.60 -3.71
C VAL A 255 -17.01 -2.58 -2.62
N PHE A 256 -15.82 -1.99 -2.68
CA PHE A 256 -15.47 -0.78 -1.93
C PHE A 256 -16.02 0.44 -2.68
N GLU A 257 -17.25 0.80 -2.37
CA GLU A 257 -18.04 1.82 -3.05
C GLU A 257 -17.42 3.21 -2.94
N TYR A 258 -17.37 3.93 -4.05
CA TYR A 258 -16.91 5.31 -4.04
C TYR A 258 -17.84 6.19 -3.20
N GLY A 259 -17.26 7.04 -2.36
CA GLY A 259 -18.01 7.94 -1.49
C GLY A 259 -18.59 7.27 -0.24
N LYS A 260 -18.27 5.99 0.02
CA LYS A 260 -18.60 5.30 1.27
C LYS A 260 -17.38 5.19 2.17
N THR A 261 -17.58 5.31 3.48
CA THR A 261 -16.50 5.23 4.46
C THR A 261 -16.28 3.77 4.89
N TYR A 262 -15.02 3.36 4.93
CA TYR A 262 -14.57 2.05 5.39
C TYR A 262 -13.47 2.25 6.42
N CYS A 263 -13.53 1.51 7.52
CA CYS A 263 -12.48 1.46 8.52
C CYS A 263 -11.86 0.07 8.54
N VAL A 264 -10.54 0.00 8.46
CA VAL A 264 -9.78 -1.25 8.37
C VAL A 264 -8.56 -1.22 9.27
N ASP A 265 -8.32 -2.33 9.98
CA ASP A 265 -7.16 -2.46 10.85
C ASP A 265 -6.30 -3.64 10.38
N PHE A 266 -5.00 -3.41 10.36
CA PHE A 266 -4.00 -4.42 10.06
C PHE A 266 -3.02 -4.52 11.23
N PHE A 267 -3.03 -5.66 11.91
CA PHE A 267 -2.23 -5.91 13.10
C PHE A 267 -1.76 -7.35 13.16
N ASN A 268 -0.60 -7.58 13.78
CA ASN A 268 -0.11 -8.91 14.07
C ASN A 268 0.99 -8.90 15.14
N PRO A 269 1.25 -10.06 15.76
CA PRO A 269 2.34 -10.22 16.74
C PRO A 269 3.70 -10.50 16.09
N TYR A 270 3.79 -10.55 14.76
CA TYR A 270 4.92 -11.18 14.08
C TYR A 270 6.09 -10.22 13.82
N ILE A 271 5.89 -8.90 13.80
CA ILE A 271 6.99 -7.95 13.58
C ILE A 271 7.26 -7.18 14.86
N ASP A 272 8.44 -7.42 15.45
CA ASP A 272 8.95 -6.62 16.55
C ASP A 272 9.87 -5.53 15.99
N PHE A 273 9.46 -4.27 16.14
CA PHE A 273 10.19 -3.08 15.71
C PHE A 273 11.29 -2.63 16.68
N LYS A 274 11.29 -3.08 17.95
CA LYS A 274 12.38 -2.80 18.90
C LYS A 274 13.66 -3.55 18.51
N ASP A 275 13.52 -4.85 18.23
CA ASP A 275 14.65 -5.72 17.89
C ASP A 275 14.81 -5.90 16.37
N PHE A 276 13.87 -5.38 15.58
CA PHE A 276 13.75 -5.61 14.13
C PHE A 276 13.80 -7.10 13.81
N SER A 277 12.86 -7.84 14.39
CA SER A 277 12.76 -9.29 14.23
C SER A 277 11.40 -9.69 13.69
N LEU A 278 11.41 -10.63 12.73
CA LEU A 278 10.21 -11.31 12.28
C LEU A 278 10.06 -12.60 13.10
N ARG A 279 9.05 -12.62 13.97
CA ARG A 279 8.68 -13.74 14.85
C ARG A 279 7.58 -14.55 14.19
N LEU A 280 7.92 -15.70 13.65
CA LEU A 280 6.97 -16.67 13.13
C LEU A 280 6.87 -17.86 14.10
N PRO A 281 5.80 -18.68 14.04
CA PRO A 281 5.72 -19.89 14.85
C PRO A 281 6.95 -20.79 14.66
N GLY A 282 7.63 -21.09 15.76
CA GLY A 282 8.82 -21.94 15.76
C GLY A 282 10.08 -21.33 15.12
N PHE A 283 10.06 -20.06 14.72
CA PHE A 283 11.19 -19.42 14.03
C PHE A 283 11.25 -17.91 14.27
N THR A 284 12.41 -17.38 14.65
CA THR A 284 12.63 -15.93 14.75
C THR A 284 13.76 -15.52 13.81
N LEU A 285 13.46 -14.58 12.92
CA LEU A 285 14.39 -14.02 11.96
C LEU A 285 14.84 -12.61 12.40
N PRO A 286 16.08 -12.44 12.87
CA PRO A 286 16.63 -11.11 13.16
C PRO A 286 16.97 -10.39 11.85
N ILE A 287 16.13 -9.43 11.46
CA ILE A 287 16.19 -8.79 10.14
C ILE A 287 17.50 -8.00 9.98
N MET A 288 17.97 -7.33 11.04
CA MET A 288 19.22 -6.54 11.02
C MET A 288 20.47 -7.33 10.62
N LYS A 289 20.51 -8.65 10.80
CA LYS A 289 21.66 -9.47 10.39
C LYS A 289 21.83 -9.57 8.87
N TYR A 290 20.74 -9.40 8.14
CA TYR A 290 20.69 -9.53 6.68
C TYR A 290 20.58 -8.16 5.99
N TRP A 291 20.33 -7.11 6.78
CA TRP A 291 20.12 -5.73 6.37
C TRP A 291 21.41 -5.04 5.91
N ASP A 292 22.52 -5.23 6.64
CA ASP A 292 23.87 -4.72 6.29
C ASP A 292 24.65 -5.64 5.32
N GLY A 293 23.99 -6.63 4.73
CA GLY A 293 24.58 -7.52 3.72
C GLY A 293 25.86 -8.22 4.17
N GLN A 294 25.85 -8.93 5.31
CA GLN A 294 26.96 -9.80 5.79
C GLN A 294 28.39 -9.25 5.59
N GLY A 295 28.62 -7.93 5.68
CA GLY A 295 29.95 -7.34 5.46
C GLY A 295 30.55 -7.56 4.06
N LEU A 296 29.74 -7.92 3.05
CA LEU A 296 30.20 -8.27 1.70
C LEU A 296 30.17 -7.10 0.70
N ARG A 297 29.82 -5.88 1.12
CA ARG A 297 29.72 -4.72 0.20
C ARG A 297 30.47 -3.49 0.70
N ALA A 298 30.95 -2.69 -0.25
CA ALA A 298 31.85 -1.55 -0.05
C ALA A 298 31.20 -0.30 0.57
N HIS A 299 29.86 -0.21 0.59
CA HIS A 299 29.12 0.93 1.12
C HIS A 299 28.02 0.47 2.08
N ASN A 300 28.01 1.03 3.29
CA ASN A 300 26.93 0.84 4.25
C ASN A 300 25.69 1.59 3.75
N LYS A 301 24.57 0.89 3.56
CA LYS A 301 23.30 1.55 3.23
C LYS A 301 22.83 2.33 4.47
N ARG A 302 22.58 3.64 4.30
CA ARG A 302 22.34 4.59 5.41
C ARG A 302 20.87 4.73 5.82
N SER A 303 19.94 4.39 4.92
CA SER A 303 18.50 4.36 5.15
C SER A 303 17.91 3.06 4.63
N HIS A 304 16.84 2.59 5.24
CA HIS A 304 16.09 1.46 4.72
C HIS A 304 14.62 1.56 5.10
N THR A 305 13.74 1.08 4.23
CA THR A 305 12.30 1.35 4.36
C THR A 305 11.50 0.06 4.23
N LEU A 306 10.65 -0.20 5.22
CA LEU A 306 9.52 -1.11 5.08
C LEU A 306 8.29 -0.28 4.71
N ARG A 307 7.66 -0.59 3.59
CA ARG A 307 6.51 0.16 3.07
C ARG A 307 5.27 -0.71 3.05
N TYR A 308 4.15 -0.16 3.52
CA TYR A 308 2.81 -0.70 3.34
C TYR A 308 2.07 0.15 2.31
N VAL A 309 1.38 -0.49 1.36
CA VAL A 309 0.66 0.18 0.28
C VAL A 309 -0.76 -0.31 0.20
N LEU A 310 -1.71 0.63 0.18
CA LEU A 310 -3.09 0.40 -0.27
C LEU A 310 -3.19 0.82 -1.73
N ARG A 311 -3.56 -0.11 -2.61
CA ARG A 311 -3.59 0.15 -4.06
C ARG A 311 -4.74 -0.57 -4.76
N ASN A 312 -5.03 -0.13 -5.97
CA ASN A 312 -5.83 -0.86 -6.94
C ASN A 312 -4.90 -1.71 -7.82
N ARG A 313 -5.09 -3.02 -7.81
CA ARG A 313 -4.34 -3.96 -8.65
C ARG A 313 -4.60 -3.73 -10.14
N ALA A 314 -5.86 -3.57 -10.52
CA ALA A 314 -6.29 -3.51 -11.91
C ALA A 314 -5.85 -2.20 -12.60
N THR A 315 -5.93 -1.07 -11.90
CA THR A 315 -5.55 0.23 -12.48
C THR A 315 -4.11 0.63 -12.20
N GLY A 316 -3.49 0.06 -11.16
CA GLY A 316 -2.18 0.48 -10.67
C GLY A 316 -2.23 1.70 -9.74
N ASP A 317 -3.41 2.26 -9.51
CA ASP A 317 -3.57 3.45 -8.67
C ASP A 317 -3.15 3.19 -7.22
N THR A 318 -2.42 4.13 -6.65
CA THR A 318 -2.02 4.11 -5.24
C THR A 318 -2.92 5.04 -4.44
N TYR A 319 -3.39 4.54 -3.30
CA TYR A 319 -4.27 5.29 -2.42
C TYR A 319 -3.54 5.76 -1.16
N LEU A 320 -2.65 4.92 -0.62
CA LEU A 320 -1.93 5.19 0.62
C LEU A 320 -0.60 4.43 0.61
N ALA A 321 0.47 5.08 1.05
CA ALA A 321 1.74 4.47 1.40
C ALA A 321 2.12 4.86 2.83
N ILE A 322 2.48 3.89 3.67
CA ILE A 322 3.00 4.08 5.04
C ILE A 322 4.42 3.52 5.08
N LEU A 323 5.40 4.35 5.41
CA LEU A 323 6.82 4.02 5.37
C LEU A 323 7.38 3.98 6.78
N PHE A 324 7.98 2.86 7.15
CA PHE A 324 8.83 2.70 8.33
C PHE A 324 10.28 2.77 7.88
N SER A 325 10.90 3.94 8.01
CA SER A 325 12.28 4.17 7.59
C SER A 325 13.24 4.09 8.78
N LEU A 326 14.31 3.31 8.64
CA LEU A 326 15.41 3.22 9.61
C LEU A 326 16.52 4.18 9.20
N TYR A 327 16.94 5.03 10.13
CA TYR A 327 18.09 5.91 9.97
C TYR A 327 19.13 5.60 11.03
N LEU A 328 20.42 5.77 10.71
CA LEU A 328 21.46 5.75 11.73
C LEU A 328 21.22 6.90 12.72
N LYS A 329 21.34 6.62 14.02
CA LYS A 329 21.15 7.64 15.08
C LYS A 329 22.11 8.82 14.93
N GLU A 330 23.32 8.59 14.41
CA GLU A 330 24.29 9.65 14.15
C GLU A 330 23.86 10.59 13.01
N ASP A 331 22.97 10.16 12.13
CA ASP A 331 22.43 10.94 11.01
C ASP A 331 21.09 11.63 11.36
N VAL A 332 20.70 11.64 12.64
CA VAL A 332 19.51 12.32 13.15
C VAL A 332 19.92 13.37 14.19
N ASN A 333 19.38 14.57 14.06
CA ASN A 333 19.60 15.67 15.00
C ASN A 333 18.85 15.43 16.33
N GLU A 334 19.14 16.27 17.33
CA GLU A 334 18.47 16.18 18.64
C GLU A 334 16.97 16.46 18.53
N ASP A 335 16.57 17.41 17.68
CA ASP A 335 15.18 17.75 17.38
C ASP A 335 14.43 16.70 16.54
N GLY A 336 15.13 15.65 16.09
CA GLY A 336 14.56 14.59 15.24
C GLY A 336 14.60 14.88 13.74
N SER A 337 15.12 16.02 13.30
CA SER A 337 15.37 16.28 11.88
C SER A 337 16.51 15.43 11.34
N LEU A 338 16.48 15.13 10.03
CA LEU A 338 17.51 14.32 9.37
C LEU A 338 18.71 15.20 8.97
N LYS A 339 19.93 14.68 9.16
CA LYS A 339 21.16 15.29 8.66
C LYS A 339 21.33 15.06 7.16
N PRO A 340 22.21 15.82 6.47
CA PRO A 340 22.39 15.72 5.01
C PRO A 340 22.65 14.30 4.50
N ALA A 341 23.41 13.47 5.23
CA ALA A 341 23.69 12.09 4.82
C ALA A 341 22.45 11.19 4.81
N ALA A 342 21.52 11.38 5.75
CA ALA A 342 20.25 10.66 5.75
C ALA A 342 19.31 11.16 4.65
N LEU A 343 19.30 12.48 4.39
CA LEU A 343 18.52 13.08 3.31
C LEU A 343 18.98 12.61 1.92
N GLU A 344 20.29 12.51 1.72
CA GLU A 344 20.86 11.97 0.48
C GLU A 344 20.46 10.51 0.25
N ALA A 345 20.51 9.67 1.30
CA ALA A 345 20.06 8.29 1.22
C ALA A 345 18.54 8.18 0.92
N THR A 346 17.72 9.07 1.49
CA THR A 346 16.29 9.18 1.14
C THR A 346 16.10 9.57 -0.33
N ARG A 347 16.93 10.47 -0.87
CA ARG A 347 16.88 10.85 -2.29
C ARG A 347 17.26 9.69 -3.20
N GLU A 348 18.28 8.90 -2.85
CA GLU A 348 18.64 7.68 -3.59
C GLU A 348 17.47 6.68 -3.61
N ASP A 349 16.79 6.46 -2.48
CA ASP A 349 15.60 5.61 -2.43
C ASP A 349 14.46 6.19 -3.31
N LYS A 350 14.30 7.52 -3.38
CA LYS A 350 13.35 8.20 -4.27
C LYS A 350 13.71 8.03 -5.76
N GLU A 351 14.99 8.13 -6.12
CA GLU A 351 15.47 7.89 -7.48
C GLU A 351 15.19 6.44 -7.93
N LEU A 352 15.42 5.45 -7.06
CA LEU A 352 15.06 4.06 -7.35
C LEU A 352 13.55 3.88 -7.58
N ALA A 353 12.71 4.59 -6.81
CA ALA A 353 11.26 4.56 -7.02
C ALA A 353 10.83 5.23 -8.35
N MET A 354 11.54 6.28 -8.80
CA MET A 354 11.36 6.87 -10.13
C MET A 354 11.80 5.92 -11.25
N GLU A 355 12.95 5.26 -11.11
CA GLU A 355 13.44 4.25 -12.07
C GLU A 355 12.50 3.06 -12.20
N ALA A 356 11.88 2.65 -11.08
CA ALA A 356 10.85 1.63 -11.03
C ALA A 356 9.48 2.09 -11.59
N GLY A 357 9.35 3.37 -11.98
CA GLY A 357 8.12 3.94 -12.54
C GLY A 357 7.00 4.17 -11.52
N LYS A 358 7.31 4.20 -10.23
CA LYS A 358 6.33 4.42 -9.15
C LYS A 358 6.13 5.90 -8.81
N ILE A 359 7.11 6.71 -9.13
CA ILE A 359 7.04 8.17 -9.09
C ILE A 359 7.15 8.66 -10.53
N ALA A 360 6.27 9.59 -10.92
CA ALA A 360 6.35 10.19 -12.25
C ALA A 360 7.68 10.94 -12.38
N LYS A 361 8.31 10.87 -13.56
CA LYS A 361 9.39 11.79 -13.88
C LYS A 361 8.78 13.18 -14.02
N ASP A 362 9.31 14.16 -13.31
CA ASP A 362 8.96 15.55 -13.59
C ASP A 362 9.43 15.86 -15.02
N ASP A 363 8.50 15.89 -15.97
CA ASP A 363 8.78 16.26 -17.37
C ASP A 363 9.09 17.77 -17.53
N ASP A 364 9.15 18.54 -16.43
CA ASP A 364 9.39 19.98 -16.42
C ASP A 364 10.62 20.37 -15.58
N ALA A 365 11.79 19.97 -16.06
CA ALA A 365 13.05 20.64 -15.74
C ALA A 365 13.91 20.85 -17.01
N ASP A 366 13.28 21.12 -18.14
CA ASP A 366 13.99 21.57 -19.34
C ASP A 366 14.22 23.09 -19.27
N GLY A 367 15.47 23.45 -19.01
CA GLY A 367 16.14 24.63 -19.56
C GLY A 367 15.40 25.98 -19.54
N LYS A 368 15.41 26.67 -18.40
CA LYS A 368 15.53 28.13 -18.39
C LYS A 368 16.80 28.55 -17.66
N THR A 369 17.93 28.40 -18.36
CA THR A 369 19.04 29.34 -18.22
C THR A 369 18.49 30.75 -18.45
N LYS A 370 18.37 31.53 -17.36
CA LYS A 370 18.22 32.98 -17.46
C LYS A 370 19.58 33.57 -17.84
N ASP A 371 19.91 33.53 -19.12
CA ASP A 371 20.84 34.48 -19.68
C ASP A 371 20.11 35.81 -19.92
N GLY A 372 20.76 36.91 -19.52
CA GLY A 372 20.47 38.24 -20.04
C GLY A 372 19.71 39.19 -19.12
N VAL A 373 20.43 39.84 -18.20
CA VAL A 373 20.21 41.27 -17.96
C VAL A 373 21.57 41.96 -18.08
N SER A 374 21.77 42.55 -19.26
CA SER A 374 22.79 43.55 -19.53
C SER A 374 22.59 44.75 -18.61
N GLY A 375 23.55 45.00 -17.72
CA GLY A 375 23.66 46.26 -16.98
C GLY A 375 24.09 47.37 -17.93
N GLY A 376 23.13 48.17 -18.39
CA GLY A 376 23.39 49.48 -18.99
C GLY A 376 23.50 50.52 -17.88
N PHE A 377 24.73 50.94 -17.58
CA PHE A 377 25.01 52.18 -16.86
C PHE A 377 24.68 53.35 -17.79
N GLY A 378 23.76 54.21 -17.36
CA GLY A 378 23.54 55.53 -17.92
C GLY A 378 23.55 56.51 -16.76
N ASP A 379 24.68 57.19 -16.58
CA ASP A 379 24.87 58.29 -15.65
C ASP A 379 24.03 59.49 -16.15
N ASP A 380 23.12 59.98 -15.31
CA ASP A 380 22.55 61.33 -15.46
C ASP A 380 23.45 62.30 -14.66
N GLU A 381 24.13 63.16 -15.42
CA GLU A 381 24.90 64.32 -14.95
C GLU A 381 23.98 65.39 -14.33
N VAL A 382 24.56 66.06 -13.33
CA VAL A 382 24.05 67.25 -12.66
C VAL A 382 24.46 68.49 -13.47
N ASP A 383 23.49 69.30 -13.91
CA ASP A 383 23.42 70.76 -13.71
C ASP A 383 22.08 71.35 -14.21
#